data_AF-S6ABB3-F1
#
_entry.id   AF-S6ABB3-F1
#
_cell.length_a   1.000
_cell.length_b   1.000
_cell.length_c   1.000
_cell.angle_alpha   90.00
_cell.angle_beta   90.00
_cell.angle_gamma   90.00
#
_symmetry.space_group_name_H-M   'P 1'
#
loop_
_entity.id
_entity.type
_entity.pdbx_description
1 polymer ?
#
loop_
_entity_poly.entity_id
_entity_poly.type
_entity_poly.pdbx_seq_one_letter_code
_entity_poly.pdbx_strand_id
1 'polypeptide(L)'
;MTKKPIRTLRSVDSSQTLPDEDDKTLYVIHEAIIGTFGLPPDKMFVSIKGDPTLRETASLRPRQESRIDLEAGKVLETCEWLLRKTGCFSIYVGFNSSEVRTESVFNPFNYEIHDAIALIQPGYVERHFVKVPYQKKLKIIGNVRNLVQTGPLREYLPPHWRTLMDRQREEWKPMAKKDIKQVVQSLNRLRGIEGFYLRNAAISLSQGIVCASFNCDGTYIVAAEYFPQFVEENTP
;
A
#
# COMPACT_ATOMS: atom_id res chain seq x y z
N MET A 1 44.50 -35.73 23.24
CA MET A 1 43.83 -34.59 23.91
C MET A 1 42.56 -34.23 23.15
N THR A 2 41.44 -34.32 23.87
CA THR A 2 40.07 -33.80 23.62
C THR A 2 39.36 -34.08 22.28
N LYS A 3 38.86 -35.31 22.12
CA LYS A 3 37.68 -35.61 21.27
C LYS A 3 36.43 -34.95 21.89
N LYS A 4 35.74 -34.08 21.14
CA LYS A 4 34.40 -33.58 21.51
C LYS A 4 33.36 -34.71 21.35
N PRO A 5 32.33 -34.80 22.22
CA PRO A 5 31.35 -35.86 22.15
C PRO A 5 30.40 -35.66 20.95
N ILE A 6 30.18 -36.74 20.22
CA ILE A 6 29.15 -36.87 19.18
C ILE A 6 27.79 -36.75 19.90
N ARG A 7 27.02 -35.73 19.55
CA ARG A 7 25.66 -35.52 20.07
C ARG A 7 24.79 -36.63 19.50
N THR A 8 24.46 -37.60 20.34
CA THR A 8 23.52 -38.69 20.07
C THR A 8 22.21 -38.11 19.52
N LEU A 9 21.81 -38.58 18.34
CA LEU A 9 20.47 -38.37 17.80
C LEU A 9 19.48 -38.84 18.88
N ARG A 10 18.70 -37.91 19.44
CA ARG A 10 17.57 -38.26 20.30
C ARG A 10 16.62 -39.10 19.45
N SER A 11 16.33 -40.30 19.93
CA SER A 11 15.22 -41.12 19.45
C SER A 11 13.97 -40.25 19.40
N VAL A 12 13.35 -40.18 18.22
CA VAL A 12 12.04 -39.57 18.04
C VAL A 12 11.08 -40.41 18.87
N ASP A 13 10.60 -39.83 19.97
CA ASP A 13 9.56 -40.42 20.79
C ASP A 13 8.31 -40.50 19.91
N SER A 14 7.90 -41.72 19.56
CA SER A 14 6.76 -42.03 18.69
C SER A 14 5.41 -41.83 19.38
N SER A 15 5.35 -40.88 20.31
CA SER A 15 4.19 -40.52 21.11
C SER A 15 3.87 -39.02 21.05
N GLN A 16 4.41 -38.30 20.06
CA GLN A 16 3.81 -37.02 19.67
C GLN A 16 2.51 -37.31 18.92
N THR A 17 1.40 -37.25 19.66
CA THR A 17 0.06 -37.14 19.10
C THR A 17 0.06 -36.06 18.03
N LEU A 18 -0.31 -36.45 16.81
CA LEU A 18 -0.64 -35.51 15.75
C LEU A 18 -1.62 -34.48 16.33
N PRO A 19 -1.43 -33.17 16.08
CA PRO A 19 -2.38 -32.17 16.52
C PRO A 19 -3.76 -32.54 15.99
N ASP A 20 -4.76 -32.40 16.86
CA ASP A 20 -6.16 -32.70 16.58
C ASP A 20 -6.58 -31.97 15.29
N GLU A 21 -7.11 -32.68 14.30
CA GLU A 21 -7.55 -32.08 13.02
C GLU A 21 -8.66 -31.02 13.25
N ASP A 22 -9.26 -31.00 14.44
CA ASP A 22 -10.29 -30.05 14.87
C ASP A 22 -9.77 -28.87 15.71
N ASP A 23 -8.45 -28.71 15.88
CA ASP A 23 -7.89 -27.47 16.45
C ASP A 23 -7.97 -26.34 15.41
N LYS A 24 -9.16 -25.77 15.31
CA LYS A 24 -9.52 -24.63 14.45
C LYS A 24 -8.75 -23.35 14.78
N THR A 25 -7.85 -23.35 15.77
CA THR A 25 -6.96 -22.21 16.03
C THR A 25 -5.60 -22.32 15.33
N LEU A 26 -5.20 -23.51 14.84
CA LEU A 26 -3.93 -23.72 14.14
C LEU A 26 -3.94 -23.34 12.65
N TYR A 27 -5.13 -23.13 12.06
CA TYR A 27 -5.30 -22.73 10.65
C TYR A 27 -5.74 -21.28 10.46
N VAL A 28 -5.74 -20.46 11.52
CA VAL A 28 -6.20 -19.08 11.39
C VAL A 28 -5.07 -18.20 10.88
N ILE A 29 -5.02 -18.01 9.57
CA ILE A 29 -4.54 -16.74 9.01
C ILE A 29 -5.48 -15.67 9.59
N HIS A 30 -5.08 -15.05 10.70
CA HIS A 30 -5.84 -14.00 11.38
C HIS A 30 -5.78 -12.72 10.55
N GLU A 31 -6.61 -12.69 9.51
CA GLU A 31 -7.08 -11.51 8.77
C GLU A 31 -6.02 -10.74 7.95
N ALA A 32 -6.45 -10.17 6.82
CA ALA A 32 -5.59 -9.30 6.03
C ALA A 32 -5.37 -7.96 6.77
N ILE A 33 -4.11 -7.52 6.86
CA ILE A 33 -3.69 -6.27 7.56
C ILE A 33 -4.42 -5.04 7.01
N ILE A 34 -4.63 -5.03 5.70
CA ILE A 34 -5.65 -4.24 5.04
C ILE A 34 -6.65 -5.26 4.51
N GLY A 35 -7.82 -5.32 5.13
CA GLY A 35 -8.90 -6.17 4.64
C GLY A 35 -9.48 -5.62 3.33
N THR A 36 -10.43 -6.37 2.77
CA THR A 36 -11.42 -5.85 1.80
C THR A 36 -12.05 -4.53 2.29
N PHE A 37 -12.04 -4.31 3.61
CA PHE A 37 -12.71 -3.22 4.31
C PHE A 37 -11.85 -1.99 4.57
N GLY A 38 -10.52 -2.04 4.34
CA GLY A 38 -9.58 -0.96 4.68
C GLY A 38 -8.78 -1.26 5.95
N LEU A 39 -8.36 -0.21 6.66
CA LEU A 39 -7.71 -0.33 7.96
C LEU A 39 -8.71 -0.79 9.04
N PRO A 40 -8.24 -1.47 10.10
CA PRO A 40 -9.08 -1.78 11.26
C PRO A 40 -9.69 -0.50 11.87
N PRO A 41 -10.96 -0.51 12.32
CA PRO A 41 -11.68 0.70 12.75
C PRO A 41 -10.97 1.56 13.81
N ASP A 42 -10.22 0.92 14.71
CA ASP A 42 -9.55 1.59 15.83
C ASP A 42 -8.08 1.94 15.53
N LYS A 43 -7.64 1.82 14.28
CA LYS A 43 -6.24 2.05 13.88
C LYS A 43 -6.11 3.06 12.75
N MET A 44 -5.35 4.11 13.01
CA MET A 44 -4.97 5.09 11.99
C MET A 44 -3.75 4.65 11.15
N PHE A 45 -2.98 3.66 11.64
CA PHE A 45 -1.92 3.03 10.88
C PHE A 45 -1.60 1.61 11.37
N VAL A 46 -0.96 0.84 10.51
CA VAL A 46 -0.33 -0.44 10.83
C VAL A 46 1.06 -0.47 10.20
N SER A 47 2.00 -1.15 10.85
CA SER A 47 3.33 -1.40 10.29
C SER A 47 3.58 -2.89 10.09
N ILE A 48 4.34 -3.20 9.06
CA ILE A 48 4.83 -4.52 8.72
C ILE A 48 6.35 -4.46 8.72
N LYS A 49 6.98 -5.44 9.34
CA LYS A 49 8.42 -5.65 9.29
C LYS A 49 8.69 -6.86 8.40
N GLY A 50 9.50 -6.66 7.38
CA GLY A 50 9.96 -7.69 6.46
C GLY A 50 11.30 -8.28 6.89
N ASP A 51 12.20 -8.45 5.93
CA ASP A 51 13.53 -9.04 6.10
C ASP A 51 14.46 -8.19 6.99
N PRO A 52 14.81 -8.66 8.23
CA PRO A 52 15.64 -7.90 9.16
C PRO A 52 17.01 -7.51 8.61
N THR A 53 17.56 -8.28 7.67
CA THR A 53 18.88 -8.01 7.09
C THR A 53 18.91 -6.65 6.38
N LEU A 54 17.77 -6.18 5.85
CA LEU A 54 17.65 -4.85 5.26
C LEU A 54 17.82 -3.75 6.31
N ARG A 55 17.30 -3.94 7.51
CA ARG A 55 17.47 -2.96 8.60
C ARG A 55 18.91 -2.97 9.12
N GLU A 56 19.47 -4.15 9.35
CA GLU A 56 20.82 -4.34 9.89
C GLU A 56 21.90 -3.78 8.94
N THR A 57 21.70 -3.92 7.63
CA THR A 57 22.63 -3.44 6.60
C THR A 57 22.30 -2.03 6.09
N ALA A 58 21.30 -1.34 6.64
CA ALA A 58 20.92 -0.01 6.16
C ALA A 58 22.08 1.00 6.26
N SER A 59 22.86 0.95 7.34
CA SER A 59 24.04 1.80 7.54
C SER A 59 25.20 1.48 6.61
N LEU A 60 25.28 0.24 6.10
CA LEU A 60 26.34 -0.22 5.19
C LEU A 60 26.02 0.08 3.72
N ARG A 61 24.80 0.52 3.41
CA ARG A 61 24.31 0.76 2.05
C ARG A 61 24.06 2.27 1.87
N PRO A 62 25.13 3.07 1.67
CA PRO A 62 24.96 4.51 1.48
C PRO A 62 24.04 4.76 0.28
N ARG A 63 23.10 5.70 0.45
CA ARG A 63 22.19 6.09 -0.63
C ARG A 63 23.00 6.57 -1.83
N GLN A 64 22.64 6.08 -3.01
CA GLN A 64 23.11 6.58 -4.29
C GLN A 64 21.95 7.26 -4.98
N GLU A 65 22.19 8.41 -5.61
CA GLU A 65 21.17 9.10 -6.38
C GLU A 65 20.84 8.30 -7.65
N SER A 66 19.55 7.99 -7.82
CA SER A 66 19.01 7.36 -9.01
C SER A 66 18.42 8.40 -9.97
N ARG A 67 18.08 7.97 -11.19
CA ARG A 67 17.42 8.84 -12.20
C ARG A 67 16.18 9.55 -11.66
N ILE A 68 15.36 8.85 -10.87
CA ILE A 68 14.14 9.41 -10.29
C ILE A 68 14.41 10.32 -9.09
N ASP A 69 15.56 10.20 -8.41
CA ASP A 69 15.86 11.07 -7.25
C ASP A 69 15.93 12.54 -7.62
N LEU A 70 16.56 12.84 -8.76
CA LEU A 70 16.70 14.20 -9.28
C LEU A 70 15.35 14.84 -9.64
N GLU A 71 14.34 14.02 -9.88
CA GLU A 71 13.04 14.44 -10.40
C GLU A 71 11.87 14.02 -9.49
N ALA A 72 12.15 13.51 -8.29
CA ALA A 72 11.16 12.89 -7.42
C ALA A 72 9.99 13.84 -7.09
N GLY A 73 10.31 15.11 -6.85
CA GLY A 73 9.31 16.15 -6.61
C GLY A 73 8.37 16.35 -7.80
N LYS A 74 8.90 16.41 -9.03
CA LYS A 74 8.09 16.58 -10.25
C LYS A 74 7.24 15.33 -10.55
N VAL A 75 7.80 14.14 -10.31
CA VAL A 75 7.06 12.87 -10.46
C VAL A 75 5.90 12.82 -9.48
N LEU A 76 6.14 13.18 -8.21
CA LEU A 76 5.12 13.21 -7.17
C LEU A 76 4.05 14.29 -7.43
N GLU A 77 4.43 15.48 -7.91
CA GLU A 77 3.48 16.52 -8.34
C GLU A 77 2.61 16.04 -9.53
N THR A 78 3.21 15.31 -10.46
CA THR A 78 2.47 14.69 -11.57
C THR A 78 1.49 13.63 -11.05
N CYS A 79 1.89 12.83 -10.07
CA CYS A 79 0.99 11.86 -9.41
C CYS A 79 -0.16 12.57 -8.68
N GLU A 80 0.09 13.68 -7.97
CA GLU A 80 -0.96 14.53 -7.39
C GLU A 80 -1.95 14.97 -8.47
N TRP A 81 -1.43 15.48 -9.61
CA TRP A 81 -2.26 15.95 -10.70
C TRP A 81 -3.14 14.83 -11.28
N LEU A 82 -2.58 13.65 -11.53
CA LEU A 82 -3.31 12.47 -12.01
C LEU A 82 -4.47 12.12 -11.04
N LEU A 83 -4.16 11.97 -9.75
CA LEU A 83 -5.16 11.68 -8.72
C LEU A 83 -6.21 12.78 -8.56
N ARG A 84 -5.94 14.04 -8.90
CA ARG A 84 -6.89 15.16 -8.75
C ARG A 84 -7.69 15.48 -10.01
N LYS A 85 -7.16 15.18 -11.19
CA LYS A 85 -7.63 15.72 -12.47
C LYS A 85 -7.99 14.67 -13.52
N THR A 86 -7.58 13.40 -13.35
CA THR A 86 -7.85 12.33 -14.33
C THR A 86 -8.71 11.21 -13.76
N GLY A 87 -8.94 10.16 -14.54
CA GLY A 87 -9.60 8.92 -14.09
C GLY A 87 -8.79 8.07 -13.11
N CYS A 88 -7.51 8.38 -12.85
CA CYS A 88 -6.67 7.62 -11.94
C CYS A 88 -7.20 7.67 -10.50
N PHE A 89 -7.40 6.51 -9.87
CA PHE A 89 -7.87 6.40 -8.49
C PHE A 89 -6.88 5.73 -7.55
N SER A 90 -5.87 5.05 -8.09
CA SER A 90 -4.77 4.44 -7.34
C SER A 90 -3.48 4.71 -8.09
N ILE A 91 -2.42 5.05 -7.36
CA ILE A 91 -1.08 5.22 -7.90
C ILE A 91 -0.08 4.52 -7.00
N TYR A 92 0.87 3.79 -7.60
CA TYR A 92 2.09 3.33 -6.96
C TYR A 92 3.30 4.02 -7.58
N VAL A 93 4.24 4.48 -6.76
CA VAL A 93 5.52 5.05 -7.18
C VAL A 93 6.63 4.18 -6.62
N GLY A 94 7.37 3.52 -7.50
CA GLY A 94 8.55 2.75 -7.16
C GLY A 94 9.81 3.59 -7.36
N PHE A 95 10.31 4.24 -6.31
CA PHE A 95 11.52 5.05 -6.41
C PHE A 95 12.78 4.21 -6.68
N ASN A 96 12.81 2.96 -6.21
CA ASN A 96 13.92 2.06 -6.50
C ASN A 96 13.84 1.42 -7.90
N SER A 97 12.65 1.35 -8.51
CA SER A 97 12.43 0.79 -9.85
C SER A 97 12.25 1.88 -10.92
N SER A 98 12.19 3.16 -10.53
CA SER A 98 11.86 4.29 -11.41
C SER A 98 10.55 4.08 -12.20
N GLU A 99 9.56 3.48 -11.55
CA GLU A 99 8.25 3.19 -12.15
C GLU A 99 7.12 3.96 -11.47
N VAL A 100 6.09 4.28 -12.24
CA VAL A 100 4.79 4.71 -11.71
C VAL A 100 3.74 3.75 -12.26
N ARG A 101 2.95 3.15 -11.37
CA ARG A 101 1.79 2.35 -11.77
C ARG A 101 0.52 3.13 -11.51
N THR A 102 -0.41 3.08 -12.45
CA THR A 102 -1.69 3.78 -12.33
C THR A 102 -2.86 2.82 -12.52
N GLU A 103 -3.89 2.97 -11.72
CA GLU A 103 -5.18 2.30 -11.93
C GLU A 103 -6.25 3.35 -12.19
N SER A 104 -7.10 3.08 -13.18
CA SER A 104 -8.06 4.05 -13.71
C SER A 104 -9.48 3.53 -13.60
N VAL A 105 -10.42 4.43 -13.30
CA VAL A 105 -11.86 4.09 -13.26
C VAL A 105 -12.40 3.63 -14.62
N PHE A 106 -11.69 3.93 -15.71
CA PHE A 106 -12.04 3.46 -17.05
C PHE A 106 -11.71 1.98 -17.27
N ASN A 107 -10.80 1.41 -16.48
CA ASN A 107 -10.40 0.01 -16.55
C ASN A 107 -9.99 -0.51 -15.15
N PRO A 108 -10.94 -0.67 -14.21
CA PRO A 108 -10.67 -0.86 -12.78
C PRO A 108 -10.06 -2.21 -12.39
N PHE A 109 -9.78 -3.08 -13.36
CA PHE A 109 -9.15 -4.39 -13.14
C PHE A 109 -7.72 -4.48 -13.70
N ASN A 110 -7.21 -3.38 -14.26
CA ASN A 110 -5.88 -3.31 -14.83
C ASN A 110 -5.11 -2.13 -14.24
N TYR A 111 -3.81 -2.32 -14.08
CA TYR A 111 -2.87 -1.22 -13.85
C TYR A 111 -1.97 -1.05 -15.07
N GLU A 112 -1.60 0.19 -15.34
CA GLU A 112 -0.60 0.56 -16.34
C GLU A 112 0.73 0.85 -15.64
N ILE A 113 1.86 0.56 -16.28
CA ILE A 113 3.21 0.86 -15.77
C ILE A 113 3.85 1.89 -16.69
N HIS A 114 4.40 2.96 -16.10
CA HIS A 114 5.07 4.04 -16.81
C HIS A 114 6.48 4.21 -16.25
N ASP A 115 7.47 4.50 -17.11
CA ASP A 115 8.75 5.04 -16.65
C ASP A 115 8.49 6.42 -16.01
N ALA A 116 9.01 6.62 -14.79
CA ALA A 116 8.74 7.82 -14.02
C ALA A 116 9.26 9.10 -14.69
N ILE A 117 10.37 9.01 -15.44
CA ILE A 117 10.95 10.15 -16.15
C ILE A 117 10.18 10.45 -17.43
N ALA A 118 9.68 9.42 -18.12
CA ALA A 118 8.79 9.60 -19.26
C ALA A 118 7.48 10.29 -18.84
N LEU A 119 6.94 9.92 -17.68
CA LEU A 119 5.68 10.44 -17.16
C LEU A 119 5.68 11.98 -17.01
N ILE A 120 6.83 12.56 -16.66
CA ILE A 120 6.98 14.01 -16.47
C ILE A 120 7.37 14.77 -17.75
N GLN A 121 7.55 14.07 -18.88
CA GLN A 121 7.89 14.74 -20.13
C GLN A 121 6.70 15.53 -20.70
N PRO A 122 6.95 16.66 -21.37
CA PRO A 122 5.89 17.46 -21.98
C PRO A 122 4.97 16.64 -22.90
N GLY A 123 3.67 16.79 -22.70
CA GLY A 123 2.64 16.13 -23.52
C GLY A 123 2.39 14.66 -23.17
N TYR A 124 3.19 14.01 -22.32
CA TYR A 124 2.97 12.61 -21.96
C TYR A 124 1.60 12.46 -21.29
N VAL A 125 1.34 13.25 -20.24
CA VAL A 125 0.11 13.09 -19.47
C VAL A 125 -1.14 13.44 -20.26
N GLU A 126 -1.05 14.42 -21.18
CA GLU A 126 -2.15 14.81 -22.06
C GLU A 126 -2.53 13.73 -23.06
N ARG A 127 -1.56 12.95 -23.55
CA ARG A 127 -1.80 11.87 -24.52
C ARG A 127 -2.34 10.60 -23.86
N HIS A 128 -1.93 10.32 -22.63
CA HIS A 128 -2.18 9.04 -21.98
C HIS A 128 -3.29 9.06 -20.92
N PHE A 129 -3.64 10.22 -20.36
CA PHE A 129 -4.63 10.28 -19.28
C PHE A 129 -5.83 11.20 -19.58
N VAL A 130 -7.03 10.62 -19.45
CA VAL A 130 -8.29 11.33 -19.67
C VAL A 130 -8.67 12.14 -18.42
N LYS A 131 -8.92 13.44 -18.61
CA LYS A 131 -9.36 14.34 -17.54
C LYS A 131 -10.77 13.99 -17.07
N VAL A 132 -10.97 13.95 -15.74
CA VAL A 132 -12.26 13.66 -15.11
C VAL A 132 -12.44 14.60 -13.90
N PRO A 133 -13.59 15.29 -13.78
CA PRO A 133 -13.88 16.06 -12.57
C PRO A 133 -13.82 15.18 -11.32
N TYR A 134 -13.08 15.61 -10.31
CA TYR A 134 -12.81 14.80 -9.11
C TYR A 134 -14.06 14.20 -8.46
N GLN A 135 -15.13 15.00 -8.29
CA GLN A 135 -16.38 14.53 -7.70
C GLN A 135 -17.09 13.47 -8.55
N LYS A 136 -16.99 13.56 -9.89
CA LYS A 136 -17.53 12.53 -10.80
C LYS A 136 -16.74 11.23 -10.66
N LYS A 137 -15.41 11.30 -10.57
CA LYS A 137 -14.56 10.13 -10.30
C LYS A 137 -14.95 9.42 -9.00
N LEU A 138 -15.10 10.16 -7.91
CA LEU A 138 -15.49 9.57 -6.62
C LEU A 138 -16.88 8.89 -6.69
N LYS A 139 -17.84 9.52 -7.38
CA LYS A 139 -19.16 8.92 -7.60
C LYS A 139 -19.08 7.61 -8.38
N ILE A 140 -18.24 7.54 -9.43
CA ILE A 140 -18.04 6.30 -10.18
C ILE A 140 -17.42 5.20 -9.32
N ILE A 141 -16.41 5.53 -8.51
CA ILE A 141 -15.81 4.58 -7.56
C ILE A 141 -16.89 4.01 -6.63
N GLY A 142 -17.73 4.87 -6.04
CA GLY A 142 -18.83 4.45 -5.18
C GLY A 142 -19.85 3.56 -5.90
N ASN A 143 -20.24 3.93 -7.13
CA ASN A 143 -21.17 3.14 -7.94
C ASN A 143 -20.63 1.75 -8.27
N VAL A 144 -19.36 1.64 -8.67
CA VAL A 144 -18.72 0.35 -8.99
C VAL A 144 -18.63 -0.52 -7.74
N ARG A 145 -18.23 0.05 -6.60
CA ARG A 145 -18.22 -0.66 -5.32
C ARG A 145 -19.60 -1.20 -4.97
N ASN A 146 -20.64 -0.37 -5.08
CA ASN A 146 -22.02 -0.77 -4.83
C ASN A 146 -22.45 -1.91 -5.75
N LEU A 147 -22.19 -1.80 -7.06
CA LEU A 147 -22.52 -2.83 -8.03
C LEU A 147 -21.90 -4.19 -7.66
N VAL A 148 -20.63 -4.21 -7.26
CA VAL A 148 -19.94 -5.44 -6.85
C VAL A 148 -20.50 -5.99 -5.53
N GLN A 149 -20.80 -5.11 -4.56
CA GLN A 149 -21.29 -5.49 -3.23
C GLN A 149 -22.75 -5.96 -3.20
N THR A 150 -23.59 -5.49 -4.13
CA THR A 150 -25.02 -5.81 -4.20
C THR A 150 -25.41 -6.62 -5.43
N GLY A 151 -24.46 -6.90 -6.33
CA GLY A 151 -24.69 -7.58 -7.59
C GLY A 151 -24.82 -9.11 -7.45
N PRO A 152 -24.91 -9.83 -8.59
CA PRO A 152 -25.12 -11.27 -8.61
C PRO A 152 -24.06 -12.06 -7.84
N LEU A 153 -22.80 -11.60 -7.89
CA LEU A 153 -21.69 -12.28 -7.20
C LEU A 153 -21.80 -12.26 -5.67
N ARG A 154 -22.72 -11.47 -5.10
CA ARG A 154 -22.95 -11.40 -3.66
C ARG A 154 -23.38 -12.75 -3.07
N GLU A 155 -24.02 -13.62 -3.85
CA GLU A 155 -24.48 -14.93 -3.37
C GLU A 155 -23.32 -15.87 -2.98
N TYR A 156 -22.15 -15.68 -3.58
CA TYR A 156 -20.94 -16.43 -3.27
C TYR A 156 -20.26 -15.97 -1.97
N LEU A 157 -20.69 -14.84 -1.39
CA LEU A 157 -20.08 -14.30 -0.19
C LEU A 157 -20.61 -15.00 1.08
N PRO A 158 -19.72 -15.47 1.98
CA PRO A 158 -20.12 -15.94 3.30
C PRO A 158 -20.98 -14.90 4.04
N PRO A 159 -21.94 -15.31 4.90
CA PRO A 159 -22.83 -14.36 5.59
C PRO A 159 -22.08 -13.26 6.35
N HIS A 160 -20.98 -13.59 7.03
CA HIS A 160 -20.17 -12.61 7.75
C HIS A 160 -19.51 -11.57 6.83
N TRP A 161 -19.08 -11.94 5.62
CA TRP A 161 -18.56 -11.00 4.61
C TRP A 161 -19.64 -10.06 4.11
N ARG A 162 -20.86 -10.56 3.91
CA ARG A 162 -22.01 -9.73 3.49
C ARG A 162 -22.29 -8.63 4.50
N THR A 163 -22.35 -8.97 5.80
CA THR A 163 -22.54 -8.00 6.88
C THR A 163 -21.43 -6.94 6.92
N LEU A 164 -20.17 -7.35 6.80
CA LEU A 164 -19.03 -6.42 6.77
C LEU A 164 -19.05 -5.52 5.54
N MET A 165 -19.39 -6.05 4.36
CA MET A 165 -19.55 -5.27 3.13
C MET A 165 -20.69 -4.27 3.21
N ASP A 166 -21.81 -4.64 3.84
CA ASP A 166 -22.94 -3.73 4.01
C ASP A 166 -22.59 -2.55 4.91
N ARG A 167 -21.98 -2.83 6.07
CA ARG A 167 -21.47 -1.79 6.96
C ARG A 167 -20.47 -0.88 6.25
N GLN A 168 -19.48 -1.47 5.57
CA GLN A 168 -18.48 -0.69 4.85
C GLN A 168 -19.11 0.17 3.76
N ARG A 169 -20.13 -0.34 3.03
CA ARG A 169 -20.82 0.44 2.00
C ARG A 169 -21.48 1.70 2.58
N GLU A 170 -22.10 1.58 3.75
CA GLU A 170 -22.78 2.67 4.45
C GLU A 170 -21.80 3.70 5.03
N GLU A 171 -20.66 3.22 5.54
CA GLU A 171 -19.64 4.06 6.18
C GLU A 171 -18.60 4.61 5.19
N TRP A 172 -18.52 4.06 3.98
CA TRP A 172 -17.46 4.39 3.02
C TRP A 172 -17.46 5.87 2.67
N LYS A 173 -16.31 6.50 2.93
CA LYS A 173 -16.03 7.88 2.54
C LYS A 173 -14.82 7.89 1.61
N PRO A 174 -14.93 8.54 0.43
CA PRO A 174 -13.77 8.71 -0.42
C PRO A 174 -12.76 9.67 0.24
N MET A 175 -11.48 9.48 -0.08
CA MET A 175 -10.41 10.42 0.33
C MET A 175 -10.75 11.86 -0.08
N ALA A 176 -10.49 12.84 0.79
CA ALA A 176 -10.74 14.22 0.43
C ALA A 176 -9.67 14.74 -0.54
N LYS A 177 -10.07 15.62 -1.45
CA LYS A 177 -9.16 16.16 -2.47
C LYS A 177 -7.94 16.87 -1.86
N LYS A 178 -8.13 17.53 -0.71
CA LYS A 178 -7.07 18.26 0.00
C LYS A 178 -5.99 17.31 0.52
N ASP A 179 -6.38 16.12 0.98
CA ASP A 179 -5.48 15.14 1.59
C ASP A 179 -4.45 14.64 0.57
N ILE A 180 -4.82 14.52 -0.70
CA ILE A 180 -3.90 14.11 -1.79
C ILE A 180 -2.64 15.00 -1.82
N LYS A 181 -2.82 16.31 -1.71
CA LYS A 181 -1.69 17.26 -1.76
C LYS A 181 -0.80 17.10 -0.53
N GLN A 182 -1.41 17.00 0.64
CA GLN A 182 -0.68 16.83 1.90
C GLN A 182 0.09 15.50 1.92
N VAL A 183 -0.55 14.42 1.46
CA VAL A 183 0.10 13.11 1.29
C VAL A 183 1.31 13.20 0.38
N VAL A 184 1.17 13.82 -0.79
CA VAL A 184 2.26 13.97 -1.75
C VAL A 184 3.42 14.80 -1.19
N GLN A 185 3.13 15.87 -0.44
CA GLN A 185 4.15 16.65 0.27
C GLN A 185 4.88 15.81 1.33
N SER A 186 4.15 15.01 2.11
CA SER A 186 4.72 14.08 3.09
C SER A 186 5.59 12.99 2.43
N LEU A 187 5.18 12.44 1.28
CA LEU A 187 6.00 11.49 0.53
C LEU A 187 7.30 12.13 0.03
N ASN A 188 7.25 13.40 -0.41
CA ASN A 188 8.44 14.12 -0.83
C ASN A 188 9.41 14.32 0.35
N ARG A 189 8.90 14.67 1.54
CA ARG A 189 9.71 14.74 2.78
C ARG A 189 10.34 13.38 3.09
N LEU A 190 9.56 12.31 3.09
CA LEU A 190 10.05 10.95 3.38
C LEU A 190 11.10 10.46 2.36
N ARG A 191 11.01 10.88 1.10
CA ARG A 191 12.04 10.58 0.09
C ARG A 191 13.32 11.38 0.32
N GLY A 192 13.24 12.54 0.97
CA GLY A 192 14.39 13.40 1.30
C GLY A 192 15.19 13.00 2.55
N ILE A 193 14.67 12.10 3.39
CA ILE A 193 15.33 11.70 4.65
C ILE A 193 16.63 10.92 4.39
N GLU A 194 17.62 11.11 5.26
CA GLU A 194 18.86 10.32 5.26
C GLU A 194 18.72 9.02 6.07
N GLY A 195 19.47 7.99 5.67
CA GLY A 195 19.45 6.68 6.35
C GLY A 195 18.24 5.82 5.97
N PHE A 196 17.06 6.12 6.51
CA PHE A 196 15.83 5.34 6.30
C PHE A 196 14.85 6.01 5.33
N TYR A 197 15.22 6.06 4.05
CA TYR A 197 14.44 6.76 3.03
C TYR A 197 13.36 5.89 2.39
N LEU A 198 12.32 6.57 1.88
CA LEU A 198 11.20 5.96 1.16
C LEU A 198 11.65 5.25 -0.12
N ARG A 199 11.36 3.96 -0.28
CA ARG A 199 11.64 3.18 -1.51
C ARG A 199 10.48 3.12 -2.47
N ASN A 200 9.27 3.02 -1.94
CA ASN A 200 8.06 3.08 -2.75
C ASN A 200 6.88 3.56 -1.92
N ALA A 201 5.87 4.05 -2.60
CA ALA A 201 4.60 4.43 -1.98
C ALA A 201 3.42 4.13 -2.88
N ALA A 202 2.29 3.77 -2.29
CA ALA A 202 1.01 3.64 -2.95
C ALA A 202 -0.02 4.58 -2.31
N ILE A 203 -0.85 5.23 -3.13
CA ILE A 203 -1.97 6.08 -2.69
C ILE A 203 -3.24 5.51 -3.33
N SER A 204 -4.22 5.13 -2.52
CA SER A 204 -5.52 4.64 -2.99
C SER A 204 -6.66 5.55 -2.55
N LEU A 205 -7.33 6.21 -3.50
CA LEU A 205 -8.49 7.06 -3.22
C LEU A 205 -9.71 6.25 -2.76
N SER A 206 -9.84 5.01 -3.28
CA SER A 206 -10.96 4.12 -2.98
C SER A 206 -10.88 3.59 -1.55
N GLN A 207 -9.67 3.26 -1.08
CA GLN A 207 -9.46 2.80 0.28
C GLN A 207 -9.17 3.92 1.28
N GLY A 208 -8.75 5.10 0.81
CA GLY A 208 -8.35 6.20 1.68
C GLY A 208 -7.04 5.93 2.42
N ILE A 209 -6.13 5.17 1.80
CA ILE A 209 -4.91 4.66 2.45
C ILE A 209 -3.66 5.08 1.66
N VAL A 210 -2.58 5.30 2.40
CA VAL A 210 -1.21 5.42 1.89
C VAL A 210 -0.40 4.24 2.41
N CYS A 211 0.24 3.50 1.51
CA CYS A 211 1.22 2.47 1.86
C CYS A 211 2.62 3.00 1.51
N ALA A 212 3.56 2.97 2.44
CA ALA A 212 4.91 3.49 2.27
C ALA A 212 5.93 2.46 2.75
N SER A 213 6.79 2.00 1.86
CA SER A 213 7.88 1.06 2.18
C SER A 213 9.23 1.74 2.09
N PHE A 214 10.13 1.40 3.02
CA PHE A 214 11.42 2.06 3.19
C PHE A 214 12.57 1.16 2.74
N ASN A 215 13.80 1.68 2.74
CA ASN A 215 15.02 0.92 2.43
C ASN A 215 15.48 -0.05 3.52
N CYS A 216 14.92 0.09 4.72
CA CYS A 216 14.89 -0.97 5.71
C CYS A 216 13.81 -2.00 5.36
N ASP A 217 13.41 -2.77 6.37
CA ASP A 217 12.37 -3.78 6.31
C ASP A 217 10.98 -3.23 6.65
N GLY A 218 10.84 -1.92 6.88
CA GLY A 218 9.60 -1.29 7.31
C GLY A 218 8.66 -0.97 6.16
N THR A 219 7.40 -1.38 6.29
CA THR A 219 6.27 -0.90 5.49
C THR A 219 5.19 -0.36 6.40
N TYR A 220 4.70 0.83 6.11
CA TYR A 220 3.68 1.52 6.89
C TYR A 220 2.45 1.72 6.03
N ILE A 221 1.30 1.37 6.59
CA ILE A 221 0.00 1.51 5.95
C ILE A 221 -0.79 2.47 6.84
N VAL A 222 -1.17 3.60 6.29
CA VAL A 222 -1.67 4.74 7.08
C VAL A 222 -2.94 5.27 6.43
N ALA A 223 -3.91 5.65 7.25
CA ALA A 223 -5.08 6.39 6.79
C ALA A 223 -4.61 7.72 6.17
N ALA A 224 -5.04 8.01 4.95
CA ALA A 224 -4.50 9.14 4.19
C ALA A 224 -4.73 10.49 4.87
N GLU A 225 -5.83 10.63 5.61
CA GLU A 225 -6.15 11.83 6.40
C GLU A 225 -5.18 12.04 7.58
N TYR A 226 -4.63 10.96 8.13
CA TYR A 226 -3.67 10.99 9.24
C TYR A 226 -2.22 10.97 8.76
N PHE A 227 -1.96 10.63 7.50
CA PHE A 227 -0.60 10.48 6.96
C PHE A 227 0.32 11.70 7.16
N PRO A 228 -0.15 12.96 7.00
CA PRO A 228 0.70 14.12 7.28
C PRO A 228 1.17 14.19 8.73
N GLN A 229 0.25 14.01 9.68
CA GLN A 229 0.55 13.98 11.12
C GLN A 229 1.46 12.81 11.47
N PHE A 230 1.20 11.62 10.91
CA PHE A 230 2.07 10.46 11.06
C PHE A 230 3.51 10.76 10.66
N VAL A 231 3.72 11.46 9.54
CA VAL A 231 5.06 11.86 9.11
C VAL A 231 5.68 12.89 10.05
N GLU A 232 4.93 13.89 10.51
CA GLU A 232 5.41 14.88 11.48
C GLU A 232 5.86 14.25 12.80
N GLU A 233 5.12 13.27 13.31
CA GLU A 233 5.41 12.59 14.58
C GLU A 233 6.60 11.62 14.50
N ASN A 234 6.89 11.08 13.30
CA ASN A 234 7.87 10.01 13.12
C ASN A 234 9.11 10.43 12.32
N THR A 235 9.23 11.72 11.98
CA THR A 235 10.40 12.25 11.26
C THR A 235 10.94 13.51 11.94
N PRO A 236 12.28 13.68 12.02
CA PRO A 236 12.90 14.87 12.60
C PRO A 236 12.47 16.17 11.92
#